data_AF-A0A8S4P866-F1
#
_entry.id   AF-A0A8S4P866-F1
#
_cell.length_a   1.000
_cell.length_b   1.000
_cell.length_c   1.000
_cell.angle_alpha   90.00
_cell.angle_beta   90.00
_cell.angle_gamma   90.00
#
_symmetry.space_group_name_H-M   'P 1'
#
loop_
_entity.id
_entity.type
_entity.pdbx_description
1 polymer ?
#
loop_
_entity_poly.entity_id
_entity_poly.type
_entity_poly.pdbx_seq_one_letter_code
_entity_poly.pdbx_strand_id
1 'polypeptide(L)'
;DRRGSMIVRSELTEVVIGYKILITSSNEVDLRIRVEDEYTYYTDGDPLVVGAKVRLRNPQKGNVIETYTTSNRTELLFDDLEEAYYNLHVSADRHTSYSAVILASPANPNITVFLQKT
;
A
#
# COMPACT_ATOMS: atom_id res chain seq x y z
N ASP A 1 -13.22 8.63 6.84
CA ASP A 1 -14.52 7.96 7.05
C ASP A 1 -15.60 9.02 7.23
N ARG A 2 -16.85 8.79 6.82
CA ARG A 2 -17.93 9.77 7.04
C ARG A 2 -19.06 9.11 7.80
N ARG A 3 -19.29 9.60 9.01
CA ARG A 3 -20.44 9.25 9.84
C ARG A 3 -21.55 10.24 9.58
N GLY A 4 -22.78 9.77 9.54
CA GLY A 4 -23.94 10.61 9.34
C GLY A 4 -25.15 10.06 10.07
N SER A 5 -26.21 10.86 10.08
CA SER A 5 -27.52 10.49 10.60
C SER A 5 -28.56 10.75 9.52
N MET A 6 -29.40 9.76 9.26
CA MET A 6 -30.63 9.94 8.50
C MET A 6 -31.77 10.12 9.50
N ILE A 7 -32.53 11.20 9.32
CA ILE A 7 -33.71 11.48 10.14
C ILE A 7 -34.94 11.08 9.31
N VAL A 8 -35.74 10.18 9.86
CA VAL A 8 -37.07 9.87 9.33
C VAL A 8 -38.09 10.43 10.29
N ARG A 9 -38.90 11.38 9.81
CA ARG A 9 -39.82 12.15 10.64
C ARG A 9 -41.25 12.09 10.11
N SER A 10 -42.20 11.97 11.02
CA SER A 10 -43.61 12.33 10.83
C SER A 10 -43.97 13.47 11.79
N GLU A 11 -45.21 13.96 11.75
CA GLU A 11 -45.62 15.11 12.58
C GLU A 11 -45.36 14.93 14.08
N LEU A 12 -45.50 13.71 14.60
CA LEU A 12 -45.39 13.42 16.04
C LEU A 12 -44.26 12.46 16.38
N THR A 13 -43.51 11.97 15.40
CA THR A 13 -42.51 10.92 15.65
C THR A 13 -41.26 11.14 14.83
N GLU A 14 -40.11 10.86 15.42
CA GLU A 14 -38.81 10.91 14.77
C GLU A 14 -38.04 9.63 15.07
N VAL A 15 -37.36 9.11 14.05
CA VAL A 15 -36.35 8.06 14.19
C VAL A 15 -35.05 8.58 13.58
N VAL A 16 -33.98 8.49 14.36
CA VAL A 16 -32.63 8.83 13.92
C VAL A 16 -31.86 7.54 13.65
N ILE A 17 -31.42 7.36 12.41
CA ILE A 17 -30.63 6.21 11.98
C ILE A 17 -29.20 6.67 11.76
N GLY A 18 -28.28 6.25 12.63
CA GLY A 18 -26.86 6.45 12.43
C GLY A 18 -26.34 5.55 11.31
N TYR A 19 -25.52 6.10 10.41
CA TYR A 19 -24.87 5.33 9.36
C TYR A 19 -23.39 5.68 9.21
N LYS A 20 -22.66 4.76 8.57
CA LYS A 20 -21.27 4.93 8.16
C LYS A 20 -21.18 4.57 6.68
N ILE A 21 -20.67 5.49 5.87
CA ILE A 21 -20.37 5.21 4.45
C ILE A 21 -18.88 4.88 4.32
N LEU A 22 -18.60 3.76 3.67
CA LEU A 22 -17.28 3.41 3.17
C LEU A 22 -17.35 3.43 1.64
N ILE A 23 -16.55 4.28 1.00
CA ILE A 23 -16.35 4.24 -0.44
C ILE A 23 -15.17 3.30 -0.68
N THR A 24 -15.39 2.25 -1.46
CA THR A 24 -14.37 1.27 -1.85
C THR A 24 -14.44 1.05 -3.36
N SER A 25 -13.37 0.52 -3.93
CA SER A 25 -13.33 0.04 -5.31
C SER A 25 -13.27 -1.49 -5.28
N SER A 26 -13.86 -2.15 -6.29
CA SER A 26 -13.64 -3.58 -6.53
C SER A 26 -12.68 -3.82 -7.69
N ASN A 27 -12.01 -2.76 -8.18
CA ASN A 27 -10.96 -2.92 -9.18
C ASN A 27 -9.76 -3.64 -8.55
N GLU A 28 -9.22 -4.58 -9.29
CA GLU A 28 -7.98 -5.26 -8.97
C GLU A 28 -6.82 -4.57 -9.72
N VAL A 29 -5.67 -4.49 -9.07
CA VAL A 29 -4.48 -3.78 -9.54
C VAL A 29 -3.26 -4.62 -9.27
N ASP A 30 -2.45 -4.80 -10.31
CA ASP A 30 -1.12 -5.38 -10.17
C ASP A 30 -0.14 -4.27 -9.79
N LEU A 31 0.38 -4.32 -8.55
CA LEU A 31 1.31 -3.33 -8.03
C LEU A 31 2.74 -3.85 -8.10
N ARG A 32 3.61 -3.14 -8.83
CA ARG A 32 5.05 -3.38 -8.86
C ARG A 32 5.77 -2.48 -7.88
N ILE A 33 6.65 -3.05 -7.07
CA ILE A 33 7.50 -2.33 -6.12
C ILE A 33 8.97 -2.62 -6.43
N ARG A 34 9.72 -1.55 -6.74
CA ARG A 34 11.18 -1.56 -6.85
C ARG A 34 11.78 -1.06 -5.54
N VAL A 35 12.78 -1.77 -5.02
CA VAL A 35 13.53 -1.34 -3.83
C VAL A 35 14.97 -1.08 -4.24
N GLU A 36 15.40 0.17 -4.11
CA GLU A 36 16.66 0.71 -4.58
C GLU A 36 17.51 1.21 -3.40
N ASP A 37 18.82 1.24 -3.59
CA ASP A 37 19.80 1.86 -2.68
C ASP A 37 20.83 2.64 -3.49
N GLU A 38 21.90 3.12 -2.85
CA GLU A 38 22.99 3.80 -3.54
C GLU A 38 23.64 2.90 -4.61
N TYR A 39 23.72 1.60 -4.35
CA TYR A 39 24.36 0.63 -5.25
C TYR A 39 23.59 0.47 -6.55
N THR A 40 22.26 0.65 -6.53
CA THR A 40 21.42 0.72 -7.74
C THR A 40 21.93 1.79 -8.71
N TYR A 41 22.33 2.97 -8.24
CA TYR A 41 22.70 4.09 -9.12
C TYR A 41 24.18 4.11 -9.51
N TYR A 42 25.04 3.45 -8.75
CA TYR A 42 26.50 3.46 -8.96
C TYR A 42 27.04 2.18 -9.59
N THR A 43 26.18 1.25 -9.98
CA THR A 43 26.56 -0.05 -10.56
C THR A 43 25.82 -0.31 -11.85
N ASP A 44 26.53 -0.73 -12.88
CA ASP A 44 25.93 -1.13 -14.15
C ASP A 44 24.84 -2.20 -13.97
N GLY A 45 23.69 -1.98 -14.60
CA GLY A 45 22.55 -2.89 -14.56
C GLY A 45 21.57 -2.65 -13.42
N ASP A 46 21.68 -1.51 -12.72
CA ASP A 46 20.73 -1.00 -11.73
C ASP A 46 20.26 -2.04 -10.71
N PRO A 47 21.19 -2.67 -9.96
CA PRO A 47 20.86 -3.74 -9.05
C PRO A 47 19.94 -3.25 -7.92
N LEU A 48 18.82 -3.96 -7.72
CA LEU A 48 17.88 -3.74 -6.63
C LEU A 48 18.39 -4.36 -5.32
N VAL A 49 17.84 -3.90 -4.20
CA VAL A 49 18.18 -4.40 -2.86
C VAL A 49 17.68 -5.84 -2.70
N VAL A 50 18.60 -6.78 -2.46
CA VAL A 50 18.30 -8.20 -2.20
C VAL A 50 17.81 -8.40 -0.77
N GLY A 51 16.79 -9.24 -0.56
CA GLY A 51 16.27 -9.54 0.76
C GLY A 51 15.50 -8.37 1.38
N ALA A 52 15.13 -7.36 0.59
CA ALA A 52 14.27 -6.28 1.04
C ALA A 52 12.88 -6.84 1.32
N LYS A 53 12.46 -6.71 2.58
CA LYS A 53 11.16 -7.10 3.09
C LYS A 53 10.16 -5.98 2.86
N VAL A 54 9.07 -6.28 2.15
CA VAL A 54 7.99 -5.34 1.82
C VAL A 54 6.69 -5.84 2.42
N ARG A 55 6.03 -4.97 3.19
CA ARG A 55 4.75 -5.24 3.82
C ARG A 55 3.73 -4.19 3.43
N LEU A 56 2.59 -4.64 2.90
CA LEU A 56 1.40 -3.84 2.62
C LEU A 56 0.32 -4.18 3.65
N ARG A 57 -0.30 -3.15 4.25
CA ARG A 57 -1.46 -3.33 5.12
C ARG A 57 -2.61 -2.44 4.67
N ASN A 58 -3.75 -3.06 4.35
CA ASN A 58 -4.99 -2.32 4.12
C ASN A 58 -5.56 -1.91 5.49
N PRO A 59 -5.63 -0.60 5.83
CA PRO A 59 -6.09 -0.16 7.15
C PRO A 59 -7.60 -0.34 7.34
N GLN A 60 -8.38 -0.50 6.26
CA GLN A 60 -9.83 -0.67 6.32
C GLN A 60 -10.23 -2.13 6.56
N LYS A 61 -9.52 -3.08 5.93
CA LYS A 61 -9.78 -4.52 6.06
C LYS A 61 -8.89 -5.22 7.09
N GLY A 62 -7.75 -4.63 7.43
CA GLY A 62 -6.76 -5.21 8.35
C GLY A 62 -5.84 -6.25 7.71
N ASN A 63 -6.08 -6.63 6.45
CA ASN A 63 -5.26 -7.59 5.72
C ASN A 63 -3.82 -7.09 5.60
N VAL A 64 -2.86 -7.96 5.94
CA VAL A 64 -1.42 -7.73 5.80
C VAL A 64 -0.89 -8.71 4.76
N ILE A 65 -0.22 -8.17 3.75
CA ILE A 65 0.47 -8.92 2.71
C ILE A 65 1.95 -8.61 2.87
N GLU A 66 2.80 -9.64 2.92
CA GLU A 66 4.22 -9.50 3.19
C GLU A 66 5.01 -10.41 2.27
N THR A 67 6.07 -9.89 1.66
CA THR A 67 6.97 -10.61 0.75
C THR A 67 8.37 -10.02 0.83
N TYR A 68 9.33 -10.61 0.11
CA TYR A 68 10.72 -10.18 0.09
C TYR A 68 11.33 -10.31 -1.31
N THR A 69 12.24 -9.40 -1.66
CA THR A 69 13.00 -9.53 -2.92
C THR A 69 13.91 -10.75 -2.85
N THR A 70 13.89 -11.57 -3.90
CA THR A 70 14.65 -12.83 -3.97
C THR A 70 15.98 -12.68 -4.71
N SER A 71 16.16 -11.60 -5.48
CA SER A 71 17.38 -11.32 -6.24
C SER A 71 17.56 -9.82 -6.45
N ASN A 72 18.72 -9.41 -6.95
CA ASN A 72 19.05 -8.01 -7.25
C ASN A 72 18.46 -7.51 -8.58
N ARG A 73 17.60 -8.30 -9.23
CA ARG A 73 16.92 -7.93 -10.47
C ARG A 73 15.39 -8.07 -10.37
N THR A 74 14.90 -8.50 -9.22
CA THR A 74 13.49 -8.84 -9.04
C THR A 74 12.77 -7.65 -8.43
N GLU A 75 11.89 -7.04 -9.23
CA GLU A 75 10.80 -6.22 -8.69
C GLU A 75 9.82 -7.12 -7.96
N LEU A 76 9.17 -6.59 -6.93
CA LEU A 76 8.08 -7.29 -6.28
C LEU A 76 6.78 -7.00 -7.00
N LEU A 77 6.07 -8.06 -7.37
CA LEU A 77 4.74 -7.98 -7.94
C LEU A 77 3.72 -8.43 -6.89
N PHE A 78 2.73 -7.58 -6.64
CA PHE A 78 1.55 -7.91 -5.86
C PHE A 78 0.37 -7.92 -6.83
N ASP A 79 -0.03 -9.12 -7.22
CA ASP A 79 -1.15 -9.35 -8.13
C ASP A 79 -2.49 -9.19 -7.39
N ASP A 80 -3.53 -8.83 -8.16
CA ASP A 80 -4.92 -8.82 -7.71
C ASP A 80 -5.17 -8.01 -6.42
N LEU A 81 -4.44 -6.91 -6.22
CA LEU A 81 -4.69 -6.02 -5.09
C LEU A 81 -5.95 -5.20 -5.33
N GLU A 82 -6.85 -5.19 -4.35
CA GLU A 82 -7.95 -4.22 -4.35
C GLU A 82 -7.42 -2.79 -4.40
N GLU A 83 -7.96 -1.99 -5.32
CA GLU A 83 -7.68 -0.57 -5.44
C GLU A 83 -8.07 0.17 -4.15
N ALA A 84 -7.07 0.53 -3.35
CA ALA A 84 -7.24 1.13 -2.04
C ALA A 84 -5.95 1.80 -1.55
N TYR A 85 -6.06 2.51 -0.43
CA TYR A 85 -4.89 2.99 0.30
C TYR A 85 -4.29 1.89 1.16
N TYR A 86 -2.96 1.71 1.09
CA TYR A 86 -2.19 0.76 1.89
C TYR A 86 -1.11 1.48 2.70
N ASN A 87 -0.88 1.00 3.92
CA ASN A 87 0.34 1.31 4.65
C ASN A 87 1.46 0.42 4.10
N LEU A 88 2.42 1.03 3.41
CA LEU A 88 3.64 0.39 2.92
C LEU A 88 4.74 0.53 3.96
N HIS A 89 5.38 -0.60 4.30
CA HIS A 89 6.60 -0.63 5.10
C HIS A 89 7.66 -1.45 4.36
N VAL A 90 8.85 -0.89 4.19
CA VAL A 90 9.97 -1.55 3.51
C VAL A 90 11.21 -1.50 4.40
N SER A 91 11.90 -2.62 4.49
CA SER A 91 13.12 -2.74 5.31
C SER A 91 14.07 -3.75 4.68
N ALA A 92 15.38 -3.56 4.85
CA ALA A 92 16.40 -4.52 4.45
C ALA A 92 17.52 -4.54 5.50
N ASP A 93 18.29 -5.63 5.56
CA ASP A 93 19.43 -5.71 6.47
C ASP A 93 20.45 -4.60 6.15
N ARG A 94 20.97 -3.94 7.18
CA ARG A 94 21.90 -2.79 7.07
C ARG A 94 21.41 -1.61 6.23
N HIS A 95 20.09 -1.42 6.15
CA HIS A 95 19.49 -0.23 5.55
C HIS A 95 18.48 0.42 6.50
N THR A 96 18.24 1.71 6.30
CA THR A 96 17.12 2.42 6.92
C THR A 96 15.80 1.79 6.47
N SER A 97 14.76 1.83 7.31
CA SER A 97 13.40 1.46 6.91
C SER A 97 12.65 2.62 6.26
N TYR A 98 11.78 2.33 5.30
CA TYR A 98 10.85 3.26 4.69
C TYR A 98 9.41 2.97 5.13
N SER A 99 8.58 4.01 5.30
CA SER A 99 7.15 3.86 5.58
C SER A 99 6.33 4.98 4.98
N ALA A 100 5.24 4.64 4.30
CA ALA A 100 4.33 5.60 3.69
C ALA A 100 2.92 5.03 3.54
N VAL A 101 1.95 5.92 3.33
CA VAL A 101 0.63 5.53 2.82
C VAL A 101 0.67 5.70 1.31
N ILE A 102 0.39 4.62 0.57
CA ILE A 102 0.33 4.62 -0.89
C ILE A 102 -1.09 4.29 -1.37
N LEU A 103 -1.44 4.78 -2.56
CA LEU A 103 -2.64 4.34 -3.27
C LEU A 103 -2.23 3.26 -4.26
N ALA A 104 -2.73 2.03 -4.09
CA ALA A 104 -2.68 1.03 -5.15
C ALA A 104 -3.81 1.36 -6.13
N SER A 105 -3.47 1.84 -7.33
CA SER A 105 -4.45 2.14 -8.37
C SER A 105 -3.85 1.94 -9.77
N PRO A 106 -4.68 1.73 -10.80
CA PRO A 106 -4.21 1.59 -12.18
C PRO A 106 -3.47 2.83 -12.70
N ALA A 107 -3.67 4.00 -12.08
CA ALA A 107 -2.99 5.23 -12.46
C ALA A 107 -1.51 5.23 -12.05
N ASN A 108 -1.16 4.54 -10.95
CA ASN A 108 0.21 4.44 -10.43
C ASN A 108 0.54 2.99 -10.04
N PRO A 109 0.67 2.07 -11.00
CA PRO A 109 0.90 0.66 -10.73
C PRO A 109 2.35 0.34 -10.36
N ASN A 110 3.27 1.32 -10.43
CA ASN A 110 4.68 1.14 -10.11
C ASN A 110 5.09 2.10 -8.99
N ILE A 111 5.72 1.56 -7.95
CA ILE A 111 6.25 2.31 -6.81
C ILE A 111 7.74 2.02 -6.68
N THR A 112 8.55 3.06 -6.57
CA THR A 112 9.98 2.94 -6.25
C THR A 112 10.22 3.42 -4.83
N VAL A 113 10.94 2.62 -4.05
CA VAL A 113 11.35 2.92 -2.69
C VAL A 113 12.86 2.93 -2.60
N PHE A 114 13.43 4.00 -2.05
CA PHE A 114 14.85 4.11 -1.77
C PHE A 114 15.13 3.83 -0.29
N LEU A 115 16.08 2.94 -0.01
CA LEU A 115 16.60 2.70 1.34
C LEU A 115 18.06 3.16 1.41
N GLN A 116 18.38 3.99 2.41
CA GLN A 116 19.75 4.41 2.65
C GLN A 116 20.52 3.34 3.44
N LYS A 117 21.78 3.07 3.08
CA LYS A 117 22.63 2.17 3.88
C LYS A 117 23.00 2.75 5.25
N THR A 118 23.12 1.87 6.25
CA THR A 118 23.51 2.18 7.64
C THR A 118 24.82 1.55 8.05
#